data_AF-W5J6V1-F1
#
_entry.id   AF-W5J6V1-F1
#
_cell.length_a   1.000
_cell.length_b   1.000
_cell.length_c   1.000
_cell.angle_alpha   90.00
_cell.angle_beta   90.00
_cell.angle_gamma   90.00
#
_symmetry.space_group_name_H-M   'P 1'
#
loop_
_entity.id
_entity.type
_entity.pdbx_description
1 polymer ?
#
loop_
_entity_poly.entity_id
_entity_poly.type
_entity_poly.pdbx_seq_one_letter_code
_entity_poly.pdbx_strand_id
1 'polypeptide(L)'
;MDEKPNVPFSKQLRIATRDIHNVSDALVNAKLAFALYDNKVWAEGLLIFYDVFKHLEQRVPHDFLPPEIHRTAQFQQDLQYYLGDGWEQRHTPRPEVRAYLQHLNEIEAENPNLLLAYVYHLYMGLLSGGQILQKRRSLGKRINPFRRAAANGEQSVQGASLTTFEDHTIYELKQRLRKVVDEFGARLDDETRQRMLDESRKVFELNNTIIRTVEGTGRANVRILGYIGAVIMALIVMQYIVRRSTEE
;
A
#
# COMPACT_ATOMS: atom_id res chain seq x y z
N MET A 1 -7.06 -4.20 45.05
CA MET A 1 -7.28 -3.43 43.81
C MET A 1 -6.54 -4.18 42.74
N ASP A 2 -7.25 -4.98 41.94
CA ASP A 2 -6.64 -5.67 40.80
C ASP A 2 -6.40 -4.62 39.71
N GLU A 3 -5.15 -4.19 39.61
CA GLU A 3 -4.66 -3.36 38.53
C GLU A 3 -4.68 -4.23 37.26
N LYS A 4 -5.81 -4.23 36.54
CA LYS A 4 -5.88 -4.88 35.22
C LYS A 4 -4.72 -4.30 34.40
N PRO A 5 -3.83 -5.11 33.82
CA PRO A 5 -2.79 -4.59 32.94
C PRO A 5 -3.50 -3.84 31.81
N ASN A 6 -3.39 -2.50 31.83
CA ASN A 6 -4.05 -1.66 30.85
C ASN A 6 -3.47 -2.05 29.48
N VAL A 7 -4.30 -2.63 28.62
CA VAL A 7 -3.87 -3.13 27.31
C VAL A 7 -3.28 -1.94 26.55
N PRO A 8 -2.04 -2.00 26.02
CA PRO A 8 -1.45 -0.88 25.29
C PRO A 8 -2.37 -0.40 24.18
N PHE A 9 -2.47 0.92 23.99
CA PHE A 9 -3.48 1.49 23.11
C PHE A 9 -3.29 1.04 21.65
N SER A 10 -2.05 0.90 21.18
CA SER A 10 -1.72 0.33 19.87
C SER A 10 -2.29 -1.10 19.68
N LYS A 11 -2.34 -1.90 20.76
CA LYS A 11 -2.96 -3.23 20.76
C LYS A 11 -4.49 -3.12 20.74
N GLN A 12 -5.08 -2.15 21.43
CA GLN A 12 -6.53 -1.88 21.35
C GLN A 12 -6.94 -1.49 19.91
N LEU A 13 -6.22 -0.56 19.26
CA LEU A 13 -6.46 -0.17 17.87
C LEU A 13 -6.40 -1.37 16.93
N ARG A 14 -5.41 -2.26 17.10
CA ARG A 14 -5.28 -3.48 16.29
C ARG A 14 -6.43 -4.47 16.51
N ILE A 15 -6.90 -4.61 17.74
CA ILE A 15 -8.05 -5.49 18.06
C ILE A 15 -9.31 -4.92 17.41
N ALA A 16 -9.54 -3.61 17.53
CA ALA A 16 -10.72 -2.94 17.00
C ALA A 16 -10.86 -3.04 15.47
N THR A 17 -9.74 -3.18 14.75
CA THR A 17 -9.71 -3.20 13.29
C THR A 17 -9.47 -4.57 12.67
N ARG A 18 -9.31 -5.64 13.47
CA ARG A 18 -8.94 -6.98 12.97
C ARG A 18 -9.82 -7.46 11.81
N ASP A 19 -11.14 -7.33 11.97
CA ASP A 19 -12.07 -7.93 11.02
C ASP A 19 -12.10 -7.14 9.69
N ILE A 20 -12.06 -5.80 9.76
CA ILE A 20 -11.96 -4.96 8.56
C ILE A 20 -10.57 -4.98 7.92
N HIS A 21 -9.51 -5.21 8.69
CA HIS A 21 -8.17 -5.46 8.16
C HIS A 21 -8.15 -6.70 7.27
N ASN A 22 -8.80 -7.80 7.68
CA ASN A 22 -8.90 -9.01 6.85
C ASN A 22 -9.61 -8.75 5.52
N VAL A 23 -10.68 -7.94 5.52
CA VAL A 23 -11.36 -7.52 4.28
C VAL A 23 -10.42 -6.72 3.38
N SER A 24 -9.64 -5.83 3.98
CA SER A 24 -8.67 -4.98 3.27
C SER A 24 -7.54 -5.81 2.66
N ASP A 25 -7.01 -6.79 3.40
CA ASP A 25 -6.01 -7.73 2.89
C ASP A 25 -6.53 -8.54 1.70
N ALA A 26 -7.77 -9.03 1.77
CA ALA A 26 -8.40 -9.76 0.66
C ALA A 26 -8.54 -8.87 -0.58
N LEU A 27 -9.01 -7.63 -0.40
CA LEU A 27 -9.17 -6.65 -1.47
C LEU A 27 -7.82 -6.30 -2.12
N VAL A 28 -6.80 -6.00 -1.31
CA VAL A 28 -5.44 -5.69 -1.80
C VAL A 28 -4.90 -6.90 -2.56
N ASN A 29 -4.93 -8.11 -1.99
CA ASN A 29 -4.44 -9.31 -2.67
C ASN A 29 -5.13 -9.57 -4.02
N ALA A 30 -6.45 -9.33 -4.10
CA ALA A 30 -7.18 -9.43 -5.35
C ALA A 30 -6.70 -8.41 -6.40
N LYS A 31 -6.43 -7.15 -6.01
CA LYS A 31 -5.88 -6.12 -6.90
C LYS A 31 -4.41 -6.41 -7.29
N LEU A 32 -3.62 -6.97 -6.38
CA LEU A 32 -2.20 -7.27 -6.60
C LEU A 32 -1.95 -8.32 -7.67
N ALA A 33 -2.82 -9.32 -7.80
CA ALA A 33 -2.68 -10.35 -8.83
C ALA A 33 -2.42 -9.72 -10.23
N PHE A 34 -2.92 -8.51 -10.43
CA PHE A 34 -2.77 -7.71 -11.65
C PHE A 34 -1.66 -6.66 -11.56
N ALA A 35 -1.49 -6.00 -10.42
CA ALA A 35 -0.51 -4.92 -10.23
C ALA A 35 0.96 -5.38 -10.30
N LEU A 36 1.23 -6.67 -10.04
CA LEU A 36 2.61 -7.22 -10.04
C LEU A 36 3.31 -7.10 -11.41
N TYR A 37 2.54 -7.06 -12.50
CA TYR A 37 3.09 -7.09 -13.87
C TYR A 37 2.90 -5.78 -14.64
N ASP A 38 2.05 -4.88 -14.15
CA ASP A 38 1.73 -3.61 -14.80
C ASP A 38 2.24 -2.42 -13.97
N ASN A 39 3.13 -1.61 -14.57
CA ASN A 39 3.67 -0.41 -13.95
C ASN A 39 2.62 0.67 -13.75
N LYS A 40 1.64 0.78 -14.65
CA LYS A 40 0.56 1.75 -14.57
C LYS A 40 -0.37 1.42 -13.40
N VAL A 41 -0.79 0.17 -13.27
CA VAL A 41 -1.67 -0.25 -12.15
C VAL A 41 -0.96 -0.06 -10.79
N TRP A 42 0.35 -0.30 -10.74
CA TRP A 42 1.13 -0.02 -9.54
C TRP A 42 1.18 1.47 -9.22
N ALA A 43 1.45 2.32 -10.21
CA ALA A 43 1.46 3.77 -10.05
C ALA A 43 0.10 4.31 -9.59
N GLU A 44 -1.00 3.80 -10.13
CA GLU A 44 -2.36 4.14 -9.67
C GLU A 44 -2.55 3.79 -8.19
N GLY A 45 -2.03 2.63 -7.75
CA GLY A 45 -2.04 2.23 -6.34
C GLY A 45 -1.21 3.17 -5.45
N LEU A 46 -0.10 3.70 -5.95
CA LEU A 46 0.69 4.71 -5.23
C LEU A 46 -0.04 6.07 -5.18
N LEU A 47 -0.60 6.51 -6.31
CA LEU A 47 -1.28 7.81 -6.45
C LEU A 47 -2.44 7.97 -5.46
N ILE A 48 -3.26 6.94 -5.28
CA ILE A 48 -4.43 7.05 -4.40
C ILE A 48 -4.06 7.26 -2.92
N PHE A 49 -2.84 6.91 -2.51
CA PHE A 49 -2.33 7.14 -1.16
C PHE A 49 -1.43 8.38 -1.04
N TYR A 50 -0.84 8.86 -2.13
CA TYR A 50 0.09 9.99 -2.13
C TYR A 50 -0.46 11.22 -1.39
N ASP A 51 -1.66 11.68 -1.77
CA ASP A 51 -2.23 12.89 -1.17
C ASP A 51 -2.60 12.68 0.31
N VAL A 52 -2.98 11.45 0.69
CA VAL A 52 -3.33 11.10 2.08
C VAL A 52 -2.09 11.16 2.97
N PHE A 53 -0.98 10.55 2.55
CA PHE A 53 0.29 10.62 3.28
C PHE A 53 0.83 12.05 3.34
N LYS A 54 0.79 12.77 2.20
CA LYS A 54 1.20 14.18 2.13
C LYS A 54 0.40 15.05 3.08
N HIS A 55 -0.91 14.85 3.15
CA HIS A 55 -1.78 15.58 4.07
C HIS A 55 -1.39 15.31 5.53
N LEU A 56 -1.20 14.05 5.93
CA LEU A 56 -0.81 13.71 7.30
C LEU A 56 0.56 14.27 7.68
N GLU A 57 1.55 14.20 6.79
CA GLU A 57 2.90 14.73 7.02
C GLU A 57 2.93 16.26 7.16
N GLN A 58 1.97 16.97 6.55
CA GLN A 58 1.85 18.43 6.66
C GLN A 58 1.08 18.91 7.90
N ARG A 59 0.22 18.05 8.47
CA ARG A 59 -0.76 18.44 9.50
C ARG A 59 -0.45 17.84 10.87
N VAL A 60 0.18 16.67 10.91
CA VAL A 60 0.52 15.99 12.17
C VAL A 60 1.88 16.46 12.68
N PRO A 61 1.98 16.89 13.96
CA PRO A 61 3.25 17.30 14.56
C PRO A 61 4.30 16.20 14.55
N HIS A 62 5.58 16.57 14.46
CA HIS A 62 6.70 15.62 14.41
C HIS A 62 6.80 14.69 15.62
N ASP A 63 6.31 15.10 16.79
CA ASP A 63 6.23 14.26 17.99
C ASP A 63 5.32 13.03 17.79
N PHE A 64 4.32 13.16 16.91
CA PHE A 64 3.36 12.10 16.58
C PHE A 64 3.67 11.40 15.24
N LEU A 65 4.30 12.12 14.31
CA LEU A 65 4.76 11.60 13.03
C LEU A 65 6.21 12.04 12.74
N PRO A 66 7.20 11.26 13.23
CA PRO A 66 8.60 11.62 13.10
C PRO A 66 9.07 11.73 11.63
N PRO A 67 9.88 12.75 11.29
CA PRO A 67 10.33 13.01 9.91
C PRO A 67 11.00 11.83 9.21
N GLU A 68 11.70 10.96 9.93
CA GLU A 68 12.38 9.79 9.37
C GLU A 68 11.39 8.74 8.80
N ILE A 69 10.13 8.79 9.22
CA ILE A 69 9.05 7.93 8.73
C ILE A 69 8.30 8.59 7.56
N HIS A 70 8.47 9.88 7.30
CA HIS A 70 7.81 10.59 6.20
C HIS A 70 8.14 9.95 4.86
N ARG A 71 7.14 9.88 3.97
CA ARG A 71 7.17 9.16 2.69
C ARG A 71 6.71 9.99 1.51
N THR A 72 6.26 11.23 1.68
CA THR A 72 5.85 12.09 0.56
C THR A 72 6.94 12.18 -0.51
N ALA A 73 8.19 12.44 -0.12
CA ALA A 73 9.32 12.52 -1.05
C ALA A 73 9.54 11.19 -1.79
N GLN A 74 9.42 10.06 -1.09
CA GLN A 74 9.60 8.74 -1.68
C GLN A 74 8.43 8.34 -2.60
N PHE A 75 7.20 8.75 -2.28
CA PHE A 75 6.07 8.67 -3.20
C PHE A 75 6.37 9.45 -4.48
N GLN A 76 6.86 10.69 -4.39
CA GLN A 76 7.16 11.52 -5.55
C GLN A 76 8.24 10.89 -6.44
N GLN A 77 9.30 10.32 -5.85
CA GLN A 77 10.35 9.60 -6.58
C GLN A 77 9.79 8.40 -7.34
N ASP A 78 9.00 7.54 -6.67
CA ASP A 78 8.42 6.36 -7.31
C ASP A 78 7.40 6.75 -8.38
N LEU A 79 6.57 7.76 -8.13
CA LEU A 79 5.58 8.26 -9.08
C LEU A 79 6.24 8.88 -10.31
N GLN A 80 7.32 9.66 -10.15
CA GLN A 80 8.09 10.16 -11.28
C GLN A 80 8.71 9.02 -12.08
N TYR A 81 9.25 8.01 -11.42
CA TYR A 81 9.76 6.83 -12.11
C TYR A 81 8.69 6.10 -12.94
N TYR A 82 7.48 5.94 -12.39
CA TYR A 82 6.43 5.15 -13.06
C TYR A 82 5.59 5.95 -14.07
N LEU A 83 5.37 7.25 -13.85
CA LEU A 83 4.49 8.11 -14.65
C LEU A 83 5.25 9.12 -15.51
N GLY A 84 6.56 9.21 -15.34
CA GLY A 84 7.44 10.14 -16.05
C GLY A 84 7.35 11.57 -15.54
N ASP A 85 8.12 12.44 -16.17
CA ASP A 85 8.14 13.85 -15.83
C ASP A 85 6.78 14.53 -16.05
N GLY A 86 6.52 15.58 -15.28
CA GLY A 86 5.28 16.33 -15.36
C GLY A 86 4.07 15.63 -14.72
N TRP A 87 4.26 14.49 -14.03
CA TRP A 87 3.15 13.70 -13.49
C TRP A 87 2.35 14.48 -12.45
N GLU A 88 3.01 15.28 -11.61
CA GLU A 88 2.36 16.05 -10.56
C GLU A 88 1.44 17.12 -11.15
N GLN A 89 1.81 17.75 -12.26
CA GLN A 89 0.96 18.73 -12.96
C GLN A 89 -0.25 18.09 -13.64
N ARG A 90 -0.16 16.80 -13.98
CA ARG A 90 -1.28 16.01 -14.54
C ARG A 90 -2.11 15.32 -13.46
N HIS A 91 -1.63 15.32 -12.22
CA HIS A 91 -2.28 14.62 -11.11
C HIS A 91 -3.52 15.39 -10.67
N THR A 92 -4.62 14.67 -10.51
CA THR A 92 -5.83 15.18 -9.88
C THR A 92 -6.35 14.08 -8.98
N PRO A 93 -6.45 14.30 -7.66
CA PRO A 93 -6.93 13.28 -6.74
C PRO A 93 -8.32 12.81 -7.15
N ARG A 94 -8.55 11.49 -7.11
CA ARG A 94 -9.87 10.89 -7.43
C ARG A 94 -10.95 11.41 -6.48
N PRO A 95 -12.24 11.41 -6.86
CA PRO A 95 -13.33 11.85 -5.98
C PRO A 95 -13.30 11.19 -4.60
N GLU A 96 -12.99 9.90 -4.54
CA GLU A 96 -12.90 9.12 -3.29
C GLU A 96 -11.69 9.54 -2.44
N VAL A 97 -10.56 9.89 -3.07
CA VAL A 97 -9.39 10.43 -2.37
C VAL A 97 -9.71 11.82 -1.82
N ARG A 98 -10.41 12.67 -2.59
CA ARG A 98 -10.86 13.97 -2.11
C ARG A 98 -11.83 13.85 -0.94
N ALA A 99 -12.76 12.89 -0.98
CA ALA A 99 -13.66 12.61 0.13
C ALA A 99 -12.90 12.12 1.38
N TYR A 100 -11.84 11.33 1.20
CA TYR A 100 -10.95 10.95 2.29
C TYR A 100 -10.26 12.19 2.88
N LEU A 101 -9.63 13.03 2.05
CA LEU A 101 -8.98 14.25 2.52
C LEU A 101 -9.97 15.21 3.20
N GLN A 102 -11.21 15.30 2.71
CA GLN A 102 -12.26 16.07 3.35
C GLN A 102 -12.56 15.54 4.76
N HIS A 103 -12.75 14.23 4.91
CA HIS A 103 -12.93 13.61 6.23
C HIS A 103 -11.77 13.90 7.19
N LEU A 104 -10.51 13.83 6.70
CA LEU A 104 -9.33 14.18 7.50
C LEU A 104 -9.36 15.64 7.98
N ASN A 105 -9.74 16.58 7.11
CA ASN A 105 -9.89 17.99 7.49
C ASN A 105 -11.01 18.19 8.53
N GLU A 106 -12.13 17.47 8.39
CA GLU A 106 -13.27 17.55 9.31
C GLU A 106 -12.91 17.07 10.71
N ILE A 107 -12.29 15.88 10.83
CA ILE A 107 -11.87 15.35 12.13
C ILE A 107 -10.71 16.14 12.73
N GLU A 108 -9.86 16.74 11.91
CA GLU A 108 -8.79 17.60 12.41
C GLU A 108 -9.36 18.88 13.04
N ALA A 109 -10.37 19.49 12.39
CA ALA A 109 -11.06 20.66 12.92
C ALA A 109 -11.84 20.34 14.21
N GLU A 110 -12.36 19.12 14.34
CA GLU A 110 -13.01 18.63 15.57
C GLU A 110 -11.99 18.37 16.68
N ASN A 111 -10.99 17.51 16.41
CA ASN A 111 -9.94 17.14 17.34
C ASN A 111 -8.71 16.61 16.58
N PRO A 112 -7.62 17.39 16.46
CA PRO A 112 -6.46 17.02 15.65
C PRO A 112 -5.77 15.73 16.13
N ASN A 113 -5.97 15.31 17.38
CA ASN A 113 -5.44 14.07 17.90
C ASN A 113 -6.00 12.83 17.20
N LEU A 114 -7.18 12.92 16.59
CA LEU A 114 -7.80 11.81 15.86
C LEU A 114 -6.98 11.40 14.62
N LEU A 115 -6.21 12.33 14.05
CA LEU A 115 -5.29 12.03 12.94
C LEU A 115 -4.24 10.96 13.29
N LEU A 116 -3.90 10.79 14.56
CA LEU A 116 -2.95 9.77 14.99
C LEU A 116 -3.45 8.34 14.71
N ALA A 117 -4.77 8.11 14.65
CA ALA A 117 -5.32 6.82 14.21
C ALA A 117 -4.96 6.52 12.74
N TYR A 118 -5.00 7.54 11.89
CA TYR A 118 -4.67 7.43 10.46
C TYR A 118 -3.18 7.22 10.26
N VAL A 119 -2.35 7.99 10.97
CA VAL A 119 -0.90 7.79 10.99
C VAL A 119 -0.57 6.37 11.41
N TYR A 120 -1.14 5.89 12.53
CA TYR A 120 -0.86 4.55 13.02
C TYR A 120 -1.16 3.48 11.97
N HIS A 121 -2.38 3.43 11.44
CA HIS A 121 -2.77 2.33 10.53
C HIS A 121 -2.11 2.42 9.16
N LEU A 122 -1.94 3.62 8.58
CA LEU A 122 -1.32 3.78 7.26
C LEU A 122 0.17 3.43 7.29
N TYR A 123 0.92 3.96 8.26
CA TYR A 123 2.36 3.66 8.35
C TYR A 123 2.62 2.23 8.85
N MET A 124 1.83 1.70 9.78
CA MET A 124 1.93 0.27 10.15
C MET A 124 1.64 -0.64 8.96
N GLY A 125 0.66 -0.27 8.12
CA GLY A 125 0.35 -0.95 6.86
C GLY A 125 1.51 -0.90 5.88
N LEU A 126 2.12 0.28 5.66
CA LEU A 126 3.29 0.45 4.80
C LEU A 126 4.49 -0.37 5.28
N LEU A 127 4.81 -0.29 6.58
CA LEU A 127 5.91 -0.99 7.24
C LEU A 127 5.68 -2.50 7.41
N SER A 128 4.52 -3.02 6.99
CA SER A 128 4.18 -4.44 7.07
C SER A 128 3.71 -4.96 5.72
N GLY A 129 2.47 -4.68 5.35
CA GLY A 129 1.90 -5.06 4.06
C GLY A 129 2.72 -4.51 2.89
N GLY A 130 3.03 -3.22 2.90
CA GLY A 130 3.80 -2.55 1.83
C GLY A 130 5.15 -3.23 1.52
N GLN A 131 5.87 -3.66 2.56
CA GLN A 131 7.11 -4.42 2.41
C GLN A 131 6.90 -5.77 1.71
N ILE A 132 5.82 -6.48 2.05
CA ILE A 132 5.45 -7.75 1.41
C ILE A 132 5.06 -7.50 -0.06
N LEU A 133 4.30 -6.44 -0.34
CA LEU A 133 3.89 -6.05 -1.69
C LEU A 133 5.11 -5.82 -2.57
N GLN A 134 6.07 -5.02 -2.09
CA GLN A 134 7.29 -4.71 -2.82
C GLN A 134 8.12 -5.97 -3.08
N LYS A 135 8.27 -6.84 -2.08
CA LYS A 135 9.00 -8.10 -2.23
C LYS A 135 8.36 -9.01 -3.30
N ARG A 136 7.03 -9.11 -3.33
CA ARG A 136 6.32 -9.86 -4.38
C ARG A 136 6.53 -9.26 -5.76
N ARG A 137 6.49 -7.93 -5.88
CA ARG A 137 6.75 -7.21 -7.14
C ARG A 137 8.17 -7.43 -7.65
N SER A 138 9.18 -7.32 -6.77
CA SER A 138 10.58 -7.53 -7.16
C SER A 138 10.85 -8.97 -7.61
N LEU A 139 10.26 -9.96 -6.94
CA LEU A 139 10.31 -11.36 -7.37
C LEU A 139 9.63 -11.58 -8.72
N GLY A 140 8.43 -11.02 -8.94
CA GLY A 140 7.73 -11.12 -10.22
C GLY A 140 8.52 -10.53 -11.39
N LYS A 141 9.22 -9.40 -11.18
CA LYS A 141 10.12 -8.80 -12.17
C LYS A 141 11.31 -9.71 -12.51
N ARG A 142 11.89 -10.42 -11.54
CA ARG A 142 13.05 -11.32 -11.73
C ARG A 142 12.71 -12.61 -12.49
N ILE A 143 11.50 -13.13 -12.29
CA ILE A 143 11.05 -14.39 -12.87
C ILE A 143 10.57 -14.21 -14.32
N ASN A 144 10.20 -13.00 -14.74
CA ASN A 144 9.76 -12.75 -16.12
C ASN A 144 10.93 -12.85 -17.13
N PRO A 145 11.01 -13.92 -17.96
CA PRO A 145 12.14 -14.15 -18.85
C PRO A 145 12.22 -13.11 -19.99
N PHE A 146 11.12 -12.43 -20.32
CA PHE A 146 11.06 -11.39 -21.36
C PHE A 146 11.62 -10.03 -20.91
N ARG A 147 11.89 -9.82 -19.62
CA ARG A 147 12.49 -8.57 -19.11
C ARG A 147 13.97 -8.69 -18.68
N ARG A 148 14.53 -9.91 -18.68
CA ARG A 148 15.97 -10.13 -18.42
C ARG A 148 16.88 -9.40 -19.42
N ALA A 149 16.42 -9.17 -20.64
CA ALA A 149 17.19 -8.49 -21.70
C ALA A 149 17.43 -6.98 -21.47
N ALA A 150 16.70 -6.35 -20.54
CA ALA A 150 16.85 -4.92 -20.23
C ALA A 150 17.77 -4.64 -19.02
N ALA A 151 18.41 -5.67 -18.45
CA ALA A 151 19.13 -5.59 -17.17
C ALA A 151 20.66 -5.45 -17.32
N ASN A 152 21.13 -4.71 -18.33
CA ASN A 152 22.54 -4.33 -18.46
C ASN A 152 22.70 -2.86 -18.00
N GLY A 153 22.74 -2.65 -16.69
CA GLY A 153 22.99 -1.35 -16.07
C GLY A 153 22.85 -1.47 -14.56
N GLU A 154 23.67 -0.71 -13.82
CA GLU A 154 23.69 -0.67 -12.35
C GLU A 154 22.27 -0.70 -11.77
N GLN A 155 21.96 -1.75 -11.00
CA GLN A 155 20.66 -1.94 -10.34
C GLN A 155 20.50 -0.92 -9.21
N SER A 156 20.29 0.34 -9.56
CA SER A 156 19.61 1.27 -8.67
C SER A 156 18.20 0.73 -8.42
N VAL A 157 17.77 0.77 -7.17
CA VAL A 157 16.48 0.26 -6.67
C VAL A 157 15.34 1.20 -7.11
N GLN A 158 15.26 1.52 -8.41
CA GLN A 158 14.32 2.49 -8.96
C GLN A 158 12.88 1.97 -8.89
N GLY A 159 11.96 2.85 -8.47
CA GLY A 159 10.52 2.54 -8.33
C GLY A 159 10.20 1.69 -7.10
N ALA A 160 11.00 1.82 -6.04
CA ALA A 160 10.80 1.15 -4.75
C ALA A 160 11.14 2.04 -3.55
N SER A 161 11.42 3.34 -3.77
CA SER A 161 11.84 4.29 -2.76
C SER A 161 10.84 4.35 -1.60
N LEU A 162 9.54 4.22 -1.86
CA LEU A 162 8.48 4.24 -0.84
C LEU A 162 8.66 3.17 0.24
N THR A 163 9.29 2.06 -0.11
CA THR A 163 9.49 0.91 0.80
C THR A 163 10.93 0.74 1.25
N THR A 164 11.83 1.62 0.83
CA THR A 164 13.25 1.59 1.20
C THR A 164 13.50 2.55 2.35
N PHE A 165 14.12 2.05 3.41
CA PHE A 165 14.48 2.80 4.60
C PHE A 165 15.98 2.55 4.84
N GLU A 166 16.83 3.54 4.54
CA GLU A 166 18.29 3.36 4.56
C GLU A 166 18.86 3.49 5.97
N ASP A 167 18.35 4.45 6.74
CA ASP A 167 18.88 4.79 8.07
C ASP A 167 18.25 4.00 9.23
N HIS A 168 17.16 3.28 8.97
CA HIS A 168 16.36 2.63 10.01
C HIS A 168 15.81 1.27 9.56
N THR A 169 15.80 0.31 10.49
CA THR A 169 15.12 -0.95 10.25
C THR A 169 13.61 -0.79 10.35
N ILE A 170 12.89 -1.59 9.55
CA ILE A 170 11.42 -1.67 9.61
C ILE A 170 10.92 -2.03 11.03
N TYR A 171 11.69 -2.81 11.79
CA TYR A 171 11.34 -3.15 13.17
C TYR A 171 11.37 -1.93 14.09
N GLU A 172 12.47 -1.16 14.06
CA GLU A 172 12.63 0.05 14.88
C GLU A 172 11.53 1.06 14.62
N LEU A 173 11.21 1.33 13.36
CA LEU A 173 10.16 2.28 12.99
C LEU A 173 8.78 1.86 13.50
N LYS A 174 8.46 0.56 13.40
CA LYS A 174 7.20 0.03 13.96
C LYS A 174 7.17 0.11 15.49
N GLN A 175 8.29 -0.09 16.18
CA GLN A 175 8.34 0.07 17.64
C GLN A 175 8.18 1.53 18.04
N ARG A 176 8.84 2.45 17.34
CA ARG A 176 8.73 3.89 17.59
C ARG A 176 7.27 4.36 17.43
N LEU A 177 6.60 3.97 16.34
CA LEU A 177 5.20 4.35 16.12
C LEU A 177 4.25 3.75 17.17
N ARG A 178 4.46 2.49 17.58
CA ARG A 178 3.68 1.91 18.70
C ARG A 178 3.89 2.66 20.00
N LYS A 179 5.14 3.00 20.32
CA LYS A 179 5.49 3.75 21.53
C LYS A 179 4.79 5.11 21.56
N VAL A 180 4.83 5.87 20.46
CA VAL A 180 4.11 7.15 20.32
C VAL A 180 2.62 6.97 20.63
N VAL A 181 1.98 5.99 20.00
CA VAL A 181 0.54 5.72 20.19
C VAL A 181 0.22 5.24 21.61
N ASP A 182 1.07 4.41 22.21
CA ASP A 182 0.86 3.90 23.57
C ASP A 182 1.04 5.00 24.62
N GLU A 183 2.07 5.85 24.49
CA GLU A 183 2.31 6.99 25.37
C GLU A 183 1.24 8.08 25.23
N PHE A 184 0.75 8.29 24.02
CA PHE A 184 -0.41 9.16 23.79
C PHE A 184 -1.67 8.56 24.40
N GLY A 185 -1.94 7.28 24.11
CA GLY A 185 -3.10 6.55 24.58
C GLY A 185 -3.18 6.40 26.10
N ALA A 186 -2.06 6.48 26.83
CA ALA A 186 -2.04 6.49 28.29
C ALA A 186 -2.64 7.77 28.91
N ARG A 187 -2.76 8.85 28.12
CA ARG A 187 -3.21 10.18 28.56
C ARG A 187 -4.60 10.56 28.02
N LEU A 188 -5.21 9.69 27.21
CA LEU A 188 -6.52 9.92 26.62
C LEU A 188 -7.66 9.73 27.62
N ASP A 189 -8.63 10.66 27.58
CA ASP A 189 -9.96 10.43 28.12
C ASP A 189 -10.71 9.34 27.33
N ASP A 190 -11.76 8.79 27.94
CA ASP A 190 -12.50 7.66 27.38
C ASP A 190 -13.27 8.00 26.09
N GLU A 191 -13.72 9.26 25.95
CA GLU A 191 -14.45 9.72 24.76
C GLU A 191 -13.51 9.78 23.55
N THR A 192 -12.38 10.46 23.67
CA THR A 192 -11.35 10.54 22.64
C THR A 192 -10.79 9.16 22.33
N ARG A 193 -10.58 8.30 23.34
CA ARG A 193 -10.16 6.92 23.15
C ARG A 193 -11.15 6.16 22.26
N GLN A 194 -12.44 6.24 22.56
CA GLN A 194 -13.48 5.57 21.78
C GLN A 194 -13.56 6.14 20.37
N ARG A 195 -13.53 7.48 20.20
CA ARG A 195 -13.48 8.14 18.89
C ARG A 195 -12.31 7.65 18.05
N MET A 196 -11.11 7.52 18.61
CA MET A 196 -9.95 6.97 17.89
C MET A 196 -10.09 5.50 17.49
N LEU A 197 -10.81 4.68 18.27
CA LEU A 197 -11.12 3.31 17.88
C LEU A 197 -12.13 3.26 16.72
N ASP A 198 -13.07 4.20 16.68
CA ASP A 198 -14.04 4.33 15.60
C ASP A 198 -13.38 4.86 14.33
N GLU A 199 -12.57 5.91 14.44
CA GLU A 199 -11.74 6.43 13.36
C GLU A 199 -10.76 5.37 12.84
N SER A 200 -10.22 4.51 13.72
CA SER A 200 -9.40 3.37 13.30
C SER A 200 -10.13 2.44 12.34
N ARG A 201 -11.43 2.17 12.54
CA ARG A 201 -12.23 1.39 11.59
C ARG A 201 -12.47 2.19 10.32
N LYS A 202 -12.75 3.49 10.47
CA LYS A 202 -12.97 4.41 9.36
C LYS A 202 -11.79 4.48 8.41
N VAL A 203 -10.56 4.45 8.92
CA VAL A 203 -9.32 4.37 8.12
C VAL A 203 -9.42 3.22 7.11
N PHE A 204 -9.80 2.01 7.55
CA PHE A 204 -9.89 0.87 6.65
C PHE A 204 -11.08 0.97 5.69
N GLU A 205 -12.21 1.55 6.10
CA GLU A 205 -13.33 1.81 5.18
C GLU A 205 -12.92 2.75 4.04
N LEU A 206 -12.26 3.87 4.37
CA LEU A 206 -11.78 4.86 3.42
C LEU A 206 -10.68 4.28 2.53
N ASN A 207 -9.70 3.58 3.12
CA ASN A 207 -8.66 2.86 2.38
C ASN A 207 -9.28 1.87 1.37
N ASN A 208 -10.25 1.07 1.80
CA ASN A 208 -10.93 0.11 0.93
C ASN A 208 -11.70 0.81 -0.20
N THR A 209 -12.31 1.96 0.09
CA THR A 209 -13.00 2.78 -0.91
C THR A 209 -12.02 3.25 -1.98
N ILE A 210 -10.90 3.87 -1.62
CA ILE A 210 -9.91 4.34 -2.60
C ILE A 210 -9.23 3.17 -3.34
N ILE A 211 -8.94 2.04 -2.70
CA ILE A 211 -8.35 0.85 -3.35
C ILE A 211 -9.28 0.28 -4.42
N ARG A 212 -10.60 0.30 -4.20
CA ARG A 212 -11.56 -0.18 -5.21
C ARG A 212 -11.46 0.59 -6.52
N THR A 213 -11.14 1.89 -6.46
CA THR A 213 -11.01 2.78 -7.63
C THR A 213 -9.83 2.46 -8.55
N VAL A 214 -8.86 1.65 -8.10
CA VAL A 214 -7.72 1.27 -8.93
C VAL A 214 -8.19 0.42 -10.12
N GLU A 215 -8.24 1.04 -11.30
CA GLU A 215 -8.64 0.43 -12.56
C GLU A 215 -7.49 -0.37 -13.20
N GLY A 216 -7.81 -1.31 -14.11
CA GLY A 216 -6.82 -2.07 -14.88
C GLY A 216 -6.69 -3.55 -14.53
N THR A 217 -7.44 -4.07 -13.56
CA THR A 217 -7.49 -5.52 -13.27
C THR A 217 -8.13 -6.33 -14.40
N GLY A 218 -9.06 -5.76 -15.18
CA GLY A 218 -9.76 -6.47 -16.26
C GLY A 218 -8.96 -6.70 -17.56
N ARG A 219 -8.04 -5.80 -17.94
CA ARG A 219 -7.29 -5.89 -19.22
C ARG A 219 -6.10 -6.85 -19.17
N ALA A 220 -5.51 -7.07 -17.99
CA ALA A 220 -4.43 -8.03 -17.80
C ALA A 220 -4.89 -9.49 -18.08
N ASN A 221 -6.18 -9.79 -17.83
CA ASN A 221 -6.79 -11.08 -18.10
C ASN A 221 -6.68 -11.51 -19.56
N VAL A 222 -6.91 -10.59 -20.51
CA VAL A 222 -6.89 -10.91 -21.94
C VAL A 222 -5.49 -11.29 -22.40
N ARG A 223 -4.45 -10.62 -21.88
CA ARG A 223 -3.06 -10.95 -22.25
C ARG A 223 -2.62 -12.28 -21.67
N ILE A 224 -2.90 -12.55 -20.40
CA ILE A 224 -2.52 -13.83 -19.75
C ILE A 224 -3.30 -15.01 -20.37
N LEU A 225 -4.62 -14.87 -20.58
CA LEU A 225 -5.43 -15.88 -21.29
C LEU A 225 -4.94 -16.08 -22.72
N GLY A 226 -4.55 -15.00 -23.41
CA GLY A 226 -3.93 -15.07 -24.73
C GLY A 226 -2.61 -15.87 -24.74
N TYR A 227 -1.74 -15.67 -23.73
CA TYR A 227 -0.50 -16.44 -23.60
C TYR A 227 -0.76 -17.91 -23.26
N ILE A 228 -1.69 -18.20 -22.34
CA ILE A 228 -2.07 -19.58 -22.01
C ILE A 228 -2.66 -20.27 -23.26
N GLY A 229 -3.54 -19.60 -23.99
CA GLY A 229 -4.09 -20.09 -25.25
C GLY A 229 -3.01 -20.36 -26.31
N ALA A 230 -2.03 -19.47 -26.44
CA ALA A 230 -0.91 -19.65 -27.36
C ALA A 230 -0.01 -20.83 -26.98
N VAL A 231 0.27 -21.04 -25.69
CA VAL A 231 1.06 -22.18 -25.20
C VAL A 231 0.31 -23.50 -25.42
N ILE A 232 -0.99 -23.55 -25.13
CA ILE A 232 -1.83 -24.73 -25.40
C ILE A 232 -1.83 -25.04 -26.90
N MET A 233 -2.02 -24.02 -27.75
CA MET A 233 -1.96 -24.19 -29.20
C MET A 233 -0.60 -24.70 -29.69
N ALA A 234 0.50 -24.18 -29.15
CA ALA A 234 1.84 -24.64 -29.51
C ALA A 234 2.08 -26.11 -29.12
N LEU A 235 1.59 -26.54 -27.96
CA LEU A 235 1.66 -27.94 -27.53
C LEU A 235 0.82 -28.86 -28.43
N ILE A 236 -0.37 -28.43 -28.83
CA ILE A 236 -1.24 -29.19 -29.76
C ILE A 236 -0.56 -29.34 -31.12
N VAL A 237 0.01 -28.27 -31.67
CA VAL A 237 0.72 -28.31 -32.96
C VAL A 237 1.96 -29.20 -32.88
N MET A 238 2.73 -29.10 -31.79
CA MET A 238 3.90 -29.96 -31.56
C MET A 238 3.51 -31.44 -31.51
N GLN A 239 2.45 -31.80 -30.79
CA GLN A 239 1.94 -33.17 -30.74
C GLN A 239 1.47 -33.67 -32.11
N TYR A 240 0.81 -32.81 -32.90
CA TYR A 240 0.38 -33.15 -34.25
C TYR A 240 1.58 -33.43 -35.18
N ILE A 241 2.61 -32.59 -35.14
CA ILE A 241 3.83 -32.76 -35.95
C ILE A 241 4.56 -34.05 -35.55
N VAL A 242 4.75 -34.30 -34.25
CA VAL A 242 5.41 -35.51 -33.74
C VAL A 242 4.65 -36.76 -34.19
N ARG A 243 3.33 -36.78 -34.06
CA ARG A 243 2.50 -37.91 -34.48
C ARG A 243 2.60 -38.18 -35.98
N ARG A 244 2.61 -37.13 -36.81
CA ARG A 244 2.75 -37.27 -38.27
C ARG A 244 4.14 -37.78 -38.66
N SER A 245 5.19 -37.35 -37.97
CA SER A 245 6.57 -37.81 -38.23
C SER A 245 6.85 -39.25 -37.81
N THR A 246 5.98 -39.85 -36.98
CA THR A 246 6.06 -41.27 -36.59
C THR A 246 5.21 -42.19 -37.46
N GLU A 247 4.37 -41.63 -38.34
CA GLU A 247 3.50 -42.36 -39.28
C GLU A 247 4.10 -42.43 -40.70
N GLU A 248 5.23 -41.74 -40.96
CA GLU A 248 6.08 -41.85 -42.17
C GLU A 248 7.30 -42.76 -41.90
#